data_AF-A0A838UR95-F1
#
_entry.id   AF-A0A838UR95-F1
#
_cell.length_a   1.000
_cell.length_b   1.000
_cell.length_c   1.000
_cell.angle_alpha   90.00
_cell.angle_beta   90.00
_cell.angle_gamma   90.00
#
_symmetry.space_group_name_H-M   'P 1'
#
loop_
_entity.id
_entity.type
_entity.pdbx_description
1 polymer ?
#
loop_
_entity_poly.entity_id
_entity_poly.type
_entity_poly.pdbx_seq_one_letter_code
_entity_poly.pdbx_strand_id
1 'polypeptide(L)'
;YPQEGASRGGHIPTARSIPWARAANADGTFKSADDLRALYAAEHVTPDKAVTTYCRIGERSAHTWFVLTQLLGYPNVRNYDGSWTEWGNLVGAPIEKSALP
;
A
#
# COMPACT_ATOMS: atom_id res chain seq x y z
N TYR A 1 13.30 13.41 -7.34
CA TYR A 1 14.34 12.69 -6.59
C TYR A 1 15.10 11.76 -7.53
N PRO A 2 16.37 12.06 -7.88
CA PRO A 2 17.14 11.32 -8.89
C PRO A 2 17.42 9.85 -8.55
N GLN A 3 17.28 9.45 -7.28
CA GLN A 3 17.58 8.09 -6.79
C GLN A 3 16.33 7.20 -6.58
N GLU A 4 15.13 7.67 -6.93
CA GLU A 4 13.86 6.94 -6.71
C GLU A 4 13.23 6.44 -8.02
N GLY A 5 14.09 6.18 -9.01
CA GLY A 5 13.71 5.67 -10.32
C GLY A 5 13.46 4.15 -10.29
N ALA A 6 12.51 3.70 -11.08
CA ALA A 6 12.29 2.28 -11.35
C ALA A 6 12.37 2.04 -12.85
N SER A 7 13.13 1.03 -13.25
CA SER A 7 13.31 0.67 -14.68
C SER A 7 12.07 0.03 -15.28
N ARG A 8 11.15 -0.47 -14.45
CA ARG A 8 9.93 -1.18 -14.86
C ARG A 8 8.70 -0.58 -14.19
N GLY A 9 7.65 -0.32 -14.97
CA GLY A 9 6.33 0.11 -14.50
C GLY A 9 5.36 -1.07 -14.32
N GLY A 10 4.47 -0.96 -13.33
CA GLY A 10 3.47 -1.96 -12.98
C GLY A 10 3.21 -1.99 -11.47
N HIS A 11 2.77 -3.13 -10.97
CA HIS A 11 2.60 -3.42 -9.55
C HIS A 11 3.04 -4.86 -9.23
N ILE A 12 3.22 -5.17 -7.94
CA ILE A 12 3.49 -6.55 -7.49
C ILE A 12 2.24 -7.38 -7.83
N PRO A 13 2.39 -8.63 -8.33
CA PRO A 13 1.25 -9.50 -8.57
C PRO A 13 0.34 -9.60 -7.35
N THR A 14 -0.98 -9.67 -7.59
CA THR A 14 -2.03 -9.73 -6.54
C THR A 14 -2.25 -8.44 -5.71
N ALA A 15 -1.43 -7.41 -5.89
CA ALA A 15 -1.55 -6.16 -5.14
C ALA A 15 -2.89 -5.43 -5.42
N ARG A 16 -3.44 -4.81 -4.38
CA ARG A 16 -4.66 -3.99 -4.44
C ARG A 16 -4.31 -2.51 -4.30
N SER A 17 -4.91 -1.67 -5.14
CA SER A 17 -4.55 -0.25 -5.23
C SER A 17 -5.43 0.60 -4.32
N ILE A 18 -4.88 1.00 -3.18
CA ILE A 18 -5.53 1.89 -2.22
C ILE A 18 -4.65 3.12 -2.03
N PRO A 19 -4.88 4.22 -2.77
CA PRO A 19 -4.13 5.46 -2.56
C PRO A 19 -4.22 5.92 -1.10
N TRP A 20 -3.07 6.18 -0.47
CA TRP A 20 -2.97 6.51 0.97
C TRP A 20 -3.92 7.65 1.40
N ALA A 21 -4.11 8.65 0.53
CA ALA A 21 -4.97 9.81 0.78
C ALA A 21 -6.45 9.43 0.96
N ARG A 22 -6.90 8.26 0.49
CA ARG A 22 -8.27 7.77 0.74
C ARG A 22 -8.54 7.50 2.22
N ALA A 23 -7.50 7.32 3.03
CA ALA A 23 -7.63 7.12 4.48
C ALA A 23 -7.64 8.44 5.28
N ALA A 24 -7.48 9.59 4.62
CA ALA A 24 -7.52 10.92 5.22
C ALA A 24 -8.77 11.70 4.80
N ASN A 25 -9.19 12.64 5.64
CA ASN A 25 -10.18 13.66 5.35
C ASN A 25 -9.52 14.86 4.65
N ALA A 26 -10.33 15.79 4.15
CA ALA A 26 -9.84 16.98 3.46
C ALA A 26 -9.02 17.91 4.37
N ASP A 27 -9.25 17.86 5.68
CA ASP A 27 -8.51 18.62 6.69
C ASP A 27 -7.22 17.91 7.16
N GLY A 28 -6.89 16.75 6.59
CA GLY A 28 -5.71 15.95 6.93
C GLY A 28 -5.88 15.01 8.13
N THR A 29 -7.04 15.00 8.79
CA THR A 29 -7.33 14.03 9.85
C THR A 29 -7.57 12.63 9.27
N PHE A 30 -7.34 11.59 10.07
CA PHE A 30 -7.73 10.23 9.67
C PHE A 30 -9.26 10.12 9.58
N LYS A 31 -9.73 9.28 8.65
CA LYS A 31 -11.15 8.86 8.62
C LYS A 31 -11.54 8.07 9.87
N SER A 32 -12.84 7.95 10.09
CA SER A 32 -13.37 7.13 11.18
C SER A 32 -12.94 5.66 11.03
N ALA A 33 -12.85 4.93 12.14
CA ALA A 33 -12.47 3.51 12.10
C ALA A 33 -13.41 2.69 11.20
N ASP A 34 -14.70 3.01 11.16
CA ASP A 34 -15.69 2.29 10.34
C ASP A 34 -15.51 2.57 8.85
N ASP A 35 -15.29 3.84 8.47
CA ASP A 35 -14.98 4.20 7.08
C ASP A 35 -13.69 3.55 6.60
N LEU A 36 -12.68 3.50 7.47
CA LEU A 36 -11.42 2.85 7.20
C LEU A 36 -11.59 1.33 7.02
N ARG A 37 -12.34 0.65 7.90
CA ARG A 37 -12.66 -0.77 7.73
C ARG A 37 -13.37 -1.04 6.41
N ALA A 38 -14.36 -0.23 6.06
CA ALA A 38 -15.09 -0.35 4.79
C ALA A 38 -14.16 -0.16 3.58
N LEU A 39 -13.29 0.86 3.63
CA LEU A 39 -12.31 1.15 2.59
C LEU A 39 -11.39 -0.04 2.30
N TYR A 40 -10.83 -0.68 3.33
CA TYR A 40 -9.90 -1.81 3.16
C TYR A 40 -10.64 -3.11 2.82
N ALA A 41 -11.80 -3.37 3.43
CA ALA A 41 -12.59 -4.57 3.16
C ALA A 41 -13.12 -4.63 1.72
N ALA A 42 -13.45 -3.47 1.12
CA ALA A 42 -13.86 -3.37 -0.29
C ALA A 42 -12.78 -3.91 -1.26
N GLU A 43 -11.52 -3.89 -0.83
CA GLU A 43 -10.36 -4.37 -1.60
C GLU A 43 -9.84 -5.69 -1.04
N HIS A 44 -10.65 -6.39 -0.24
CA HIS A 44 -10.34 -7.67 0.39
C HIS A 44 -9.13 -7.65 1.35
N VAL A 45 -8.80 -6.48 1.89
CA VAL A 45 -7.79 -6.31 2.96
C VAL A 45 -8.53 -6.42 4.29
N THR A 46 -8.35 -7.55 4.98
CA THR A 46 -9.09 -7.94 6.18
C THR A 46 -8.14 -8.44 7.28
N PRO A 47 -8.52 -8.36 8.58
CA PRO A 47 -7.59 -8.62 9.70
C PRO A 47 -7.15 -10.08 9.85
N ASP A 48 -7.85 -11.02 9.20
CA ASP A 48 -7.51 -12.45 9.14
C ASP A 48 -6.33 -12.75 8.18
N LYS A 49 -5.87 -11.76 7.40
CA LYS A 49 -4.81 -11.94 6.41
C LYS A 49 -3.49 -11.30 6.84
N ALA A 50 -2.39 -11.85 6.33
CA ALA A 50 -1.11 -11.15 6.33
C ALA A 50 -1.13 -10.05 5.27
N VAL A 51 -0.86 -8.81 5.67
CA VAL A 51 -0.88 -7.64 4.78
C VAL A 51 0.52 -7.03 4.68
N THR A 52 0.99 -6.79 3.47
CA THR A 52 2.21 -6.01 3.22
C THR A 52 1.86 -4.73 2.51
N THR A 53 2.18 -3.58 3.10
CA THR A 53 2.04 -2.28 2.44
C THR A 53 3.33 -1.90 1.73
N TYR A 54 3.23 -1.24 0.58
CA TYR A 54 4.38 -0.70 -0.14
C TYR A 54 3.97 0.54 -0.95
N CYS A 55 4.94 1.39 -1.29
CA CYS A 55 4.71 2.54 -2.15
C CYS A 55 5.89 2.69 -3.13
N ARG A 56 6.54 3.86 -3.18
CA ARG A 56 7.80 4.05 -3.92
C ARG A 56 9.03 3.83 -3.04
N ILE A 57 9.04 4.43 -1.84
CA ILE A 57 10.18 4.45 -0.90
C ILE A 57 9.75 4.29 0.57
N GLY A 58 8.69 3.53 0.85
CA GLY A 58 8.25 3.28 2.23
C GLY A 58 7.47 4.41 2.94
N GLU A 59 7.61 5.68 2.53
CA GLU A 59 7.02 6.83 3.26
C GLU A 59 5.47 6.82 3.31
N ARG A 60 4.82 6.59 2.16
CA ARG A 60 3.35 6.60 2.03
C ARG A 60 2.76 5.27 2.50
N SER A 61 3.52 4.19 2.40
CA SER A 61 3.10 2.89 2.91
C SER A 61 3.22 2.79 4.43
N ALA A 62 4.09 3.58 5.06
CA ALA A 62 4.12 3.75 6.52
C ALA A 62 2.82 4.37 7.04
N HIS A 63 2.26 5.36 6.33
CA HIS A 63 0.94 5.92 6.67
C HIS A 63 -0.16 4.85 6.65
N THR A 64 -0.27 4.09 5.55
CA THR A 64 -1.26 2.99 5.46
C THR A 64 -1.00 1.90 6.50
N TRP A 65 0.27 1.56 6.76
CA TRP A 65 0.65 0.61 7.81
C TRP A 65 0.19 1.06 9.20
N PHE A 66 0.37 2.35 9.52
CA PHE A 66 -0.09 2.95 10.77
C PHE A 66 -1.61 2.85 10.89
N VAL A 67 -2.35 3.17 9.82
CA VAL A 67 -3.81 3.04 9.80
C VAL A 67 -4.24 1.60 10.10
N LEU A 68 -3.69 0.62 9.39
CA LEU A 68 -4.09 -0.78 9.56
C LEU A 68 -3.73 -1.32 10.96
N THR A 69 -2.55 -0.97 11.48
CA THR A 69 -2.08 -1.50 12.76
C THR A 69 -2.61 -0.72 13.96
N GLN A 70 -2.42 0.59 13.99
CA GLN A 70 -2.65 1.42 15.17
C GLN A 70 -4.11 1.88 15.28
N LEU A 71 -4.79 2.13 14.15
CA LEU A 71 -6.18 2.58 14.17
C LEU A 71 -7.17 1.41 14.07
N LEU A 72 -6.83 0.38 13.30
CA LEU A 72 -7.73 -0.76 13.05
C LEU A 72 -7.36 -2.05 13.78
N GLY A 73 -6.15 -2.13 14.37
CA GLY A 73 -5.74 -3.29 15.17
C GLY A 73 -5.44 -4.55 14.36
N TYR A 74 -5.06 -4.43 13.08
CA TYR A 74 -4.74 -5.60 12.26
C TYR A 74 -3.46 -6.27 12.79
N PRO A 75 -3.49 -7.58 13.11
CA PRO A 75 -2.42 -8.22 13.87
C PRO A 75 -1.18 -8.56 13.04
N ASN A 76 -1.30 -8.65 11.71
CA ASN A 76 -0.24 -9.13 10.83
C ASN A 76 -0.03 -8.19 9.63
N VAL A 77 0.54 -7.02 9.88
CA VAL A 77 0.83 -6.01 8.86
C VAL A 77 2.30 -5.65 8.87
N ARG A 78 2.95 -5.71 7.70
CA ARG A 78 4.35 -5.30 7.50
C ARG A 78 4.42 -4.13 6.51
N ASN A 79 5.34 -3.21 6.74
CA ASN A 79 5.68 -2.18 5.76
C ASN A 79 6.92 -2.64 5.00
N TYR A 80 6.81 -2.80 3.68
CA TYR A 80 7.95 -3.07 2.80
C TYR A 80 8.57 -1.75 2.34
N ASP A 81 9.61 -1.34 3.05
CA ASP A 81 10.29 -0.06 2.89
C ASP A 81 11.03 0.07 1.55
N GLY A 82 11.67 -1.00 1.07
CA GLY A 82 12.31 -1.06 -0.25
C GLY A 82 11.35 -0.73 -1.40
N SER A 83 10.07 -1.11 -1.25
CA SER A 83 8.95 -0.62 -2.05
C SER A 83 9.20 -0.76 -3.58
N TRP A 84 8.59 0.09 -4.40
CA TRP A 84 8.71 -0.01 -5.86
C TRP A 84 10.08 0.39 -6.40
N THR A 85 10.84 1.25 -5.72
CA THR A 85 12.21 1.59 -6.13
C THR A 85 13.10 0.35 -6.09
N GLU A 86 12.94 -0.52 -5.09
CA GLU A 86 13.62 -1.83 -5.07
C GLU A 86 12.97 -2.80 -6.06
N TRP A 87 11.68 -3.13 -5.90
CA TRP A 87 11.01 -4.18 -6.67
C TRP A 87 11.04 -3.93 -8.18
N GLY A 88 10.83 -2.68 -8.59
CA GLY A 88 10.86 -2.27 -10.00
C GLY A 88 12.23 -2.47 -10.66
N ASN A 89 13.31 -2.57 -9.89
CA ASN A 89 14.67 -2.79 -10.37
C ASN A 89 15.22 -4.22 -10.11
N LEU A 90 14.55 -5.05 -9.31
CA LEU A 90 14.96 -6.44 -9.05
C LEU A 90 14.90 -7.34 -10.29
N VAL A 91 16.03 -7.87 -10.74
CA VAL A 91 16.10 -8.80 -11.87
C VAL A 91 15.21 -10.02 -11.62
N GLY A 92 14.35 -10.34 -12.57
CA GLY A 92 13.45 -11.52 -12.49
C GLY A 92 12.24 -11.36 -11.57
N ALA A 93 12.11 -10.25 -10.82
CA ALA A 93 10.92 -10.05 -9.99
C ALA A 93 9.66 -9.95 -10.86
N PRO A 94 8.56 -10.65 -10.50
CA PRO A 94 7.34 -10.64 -11.28
C PRO A 94 6.63 -9.30 -11.14
N ILE A 95 6.07 -8.81 -12.24
CA ILE A 95 5.36 -7.53 -12.34
C ILE A 95 4.09 -7.75 -13.12
N GLU A 96 2.95 -7.37 -12.53
CA GLU A 96 1.69 -7.23 -13.25
C GLU A 96 1.56 -5.80 -13.78
N LYS A 97 1.07 -5.69 -15.02
CA LYS A 97 0.62 -4.42 -15.58
C LYS A 97 -0.89 -4.49 -15.65
N SER A 98 -1.56 -3.54 -15.02
CA SER A 98 -2.98 -3.36 -15.25
C SER A 98 -3.17 -3.09 -16.75
N ALA A 99 -4.11 -3.79 -17.40
CA ALA A 99 -4.45 -3.49 -18.79
C ALA A 99 -4.82 -2.00 -18.87
N LEU A 100 -4.28 -1.30 -19.87
CA LEU A 100 -4.83 0.00 -20.23
C LEU A 100 -6.31 -0.24 -20.61
N PRO A 101 -7.24 0.63 -20.18
CA PRO A 101 -8.56 0.64 -20.79
C PRO A 101 -8.46 0.88 -22.30
#